data_AF-A0A0B2JTC9-F1
#
_entry.id   AF-A0A0B2JTC9-F1
#
_cell.length_a   1.000
_cell.length_b   1.000
_cell.length_c   1.000
_cell.angle_alpha   90.00
_cell.angle_beta   90.00
_cell.angle_gamma   90.00
#
_symmetry.space_group_name_H-M   'P 1'
#
loop_
_entity.id
_entity.type
_entity.pdbx_description
1 polymer ?
#
loop_
_entity_poly.entity_id
_entity_poly.type
_entity_poly.pdbx_seq_one_letter_code
_entity_poly.pdbx_strand_id
1 'polypeptide(L)'
;MTLAYLPPLDHRYGHEYCRTNIDASFGTYSILEDGKINFKGQVPLEAKWDEKYESARVLNGFKWSPIKSYYRKMRKGLKVEHGWKLRVDLTPRHGLNVPPQEFVLIITIKDSDGNDIYSEITNGLRERGYLTNNIETKYRIRQR
;
A
#
# COMPACT_ATOMS: atom_id res chain seq x y z
N MET A 1 -3.19 -1.65 5.15
CA MET A 1 -3.39 -1.74 3.68
C MET A 1 -2.94 -3.12 3.25
N THR A 2 -3.59 -3.67 2.24
CA THR A 2 -3.24 -4.97 1.68
C THR A 2 -3.19 -4.84 0.18
N LEU A 3 -2.02 -5.13 -0.40
CA LEU A 3 -1.79 -5.17 -1.83
C LEU A 3 -1.85 -6.62 -2.29
N ALA A 4 -2.58 -6.88 -3.37
CA ALA A 4 -2.61 -8.16 -4.05
C ALA A 4 -2.41 -7.92 -5.56
N TYR A 5 -1.55 -8.70 -6.20
CA TYR A 5 -1.32 -8.64 -7.63
C TYR A 5 -0.95 -10.01 -8.19
N LEU A 6 -1.10 -10.19 -9.51
CA LEU A 6 -0.75 -11.43 -10.19
C LEU A 6 0.55 -11.22 -11.00
N PRO A 7 1.73 -11.57 -10.44
CA PRO A 7 2.98 -11.45 -11.19
C PRO A 7 3.04 -12.49 -12.33
N PRO A 8 3.66 -12.17 -13.47
CA PRO A 8 4.04 -13.14 -14.47
C PRO A 8 5.03 -14.13 -13.84
N LEU A 9 4.69 -15.40 -13.97
CA LEU A 9 5.46 -16.51 -13.42
C LEU A 9 6.32 -17.12 -14.52
N ASP A 10 7.60 -17.31 -14.25
CA ASP A 10 8.52 -17.99 -15.17
C ASP A 10 9.25 -19.13 -14.46
N HIS A 11 8.79 -20.35 -14.72
CA HIS A 11 9.32 -21.59 -14.15
C HIS A 11 10.82 -21.83 -14.42
N ARG A 12 11.40 -21.20 -15.46
CA ARG A 12 12.82 -21.34 -15.79
C ARG A 12 13.73 -20.75 -14.72
N TYR A 13 13.19 -19.91 -13.83
CA TYR A 13 13.94 -19.20 -12.79
C TYR A 13 13.73 -19.75 -11.37
N GLY A 14 13.10 -20.92 -11.21
CA GLY A 14 13.02 -21.63 -9.93
C GLY A 14 12.49 -20.76 -8.77
N HIS A 15 13.33 -20.48 -7.77
CA HIS A 15 12.98 -19.64 -6.63
C HIS A 15 12.66 -18.18 -6.97
N GLU A 16 13.02 -17.72 -8.16
CA GLU A 16 12.80 -16.36 -8.67
C GLU A 16 11.71 -16.34 -9.75
N TYR A 17 10.74 -17.25 -9.61
CA TYR A 17 9.64 -17.41 -10.56
C TYR A 17 8.78 -16.15 -10.71
N CYS A 18 8.65 -15.32 -9.66
CA CYS A 18 8.04 -14.00 -9.75
C CYS A 18 8.97 -13.03 -10.51
N ARG A 19 8.54 -12.59 -11.69
CA ARG A 19 9.37 -11.73 -12.55
C ARG A 19 9.14 -10.24 -12.36
N THR A 20 8.09 -9.86 -11.65
CA THR A 20 7.81 -8.47 -11.29
C THR A 20 7.45 -8.32 -9.82
N ASN A 21 7.61 -7.09 -9.38
CA ASN A 21 7.29 -6.68 -8.04
C ASN A 21 6.42 -5.42 -8.07
N ILE A 22 5.28 -5.45 -7.40
CA ILE A 22 4.48 -4.25 -7.16
C ILE A 22 4.62 -3.87 -5.68
N ASP A 23 4.96 -2.62 -5.42
CA ASP A 23 5.03 -2.06 -4.07
C ASP A 23 4.07 -0.89 -3.93
N ALA A 24 3.38 -0.83 -2.79
CA ALA A 24 2.57 0.31 -2.41
C ALA A 24 3.23 1.07 -1.25
N SER A 25 3.15 2.40 -1.28
CA SER A 25 3.58 3.26 -0.19
C SER A 25 2.55 4.36 0.04
N PHE A 26 2.09 4.48 1.28
CA PHE A 26 1.17 5.52 1.68
C PHE A 26 1.84 6.42 2.71
N GLY A 27 1.87 7.71 2.42
CA GLY A 27 2.68 8.63 3.20
C GLY A 27 2.38 10.10 2.94
N THR A 28 3.11 10.94 3.65
CA THR A 28 3.01 12.40 3.54
C THR A 28 3.95 12.90 2.46
N TYR A 29 3.59 14.00 1.81
CA TYR A 29 4.50 14.67 0.91
C TYR A 29 4.64 16.17 1.24
N SER A 30 5.77 16.72 0.81
CA SER A 30 6.00 18.15 0.76
C SER A 30 6.65 18.55 -0.56
N ILE A 31 6.50 19.82 -0.90
CA ILE A 31 7.14 20.43 -2.07
C ILE A 31 8.35 21.19 -1.53
N LEU A 32 9.54 20.81 -2.00
CA LEU A 32 10.78 21.50 -1.66
C LEU A 32 10.89 22.82 -2.45
N GLU A 33 11.80 23.70 -2.04
CA GLU A 33 12.04 24.99 -2.71
C GLU A 33 12.45 24.83 -4.18
N ASP A 34 13.07 23.71 -4.54
CA ASP A 34 13.43 23.36 -5.93
C ASP A 34 12.28 22.75 -6.74
N GLY A 35 11.06 22.73 -6.19
CA GLY A 35 9.87 22.15 -6.80
C GLY A 35 9.79 20.62 -6.75
N LYS A 36 10.78 19.92 -6.19
CA LYS A 36 10.74 18.46 -6.09
C LYS A 36 9.78 18.02 -4.99
N ILE A 37 9.10 16.90 -5.26
CA ILE A 37 8.22 16.26 -4.28
C ILE A 37 9.07 15.42 -3.32
N ASN A 38 9.16 15.84 -2.07
CA ASN A 38 9.71 15.05 -0.99
C ASN A 38 8.61 14.14 -0.42
N PHE A 39 8.64 12.86 -0.80
CA PHE A 39 7.68 11.87 -0.33
C PHE A 39 8.27 11.03 0.81
N LYS A 40 7.52 10.93 1.92
CA LYS A 40 7.88 10.10 3.08
C LYS A 40 6.80 9.08 3.35
N GLY A 41 7.08 7.81 3.04
CA GLY A 41 6.22 6.68 3.37
C GLY A 41 5.96 6.62 4.88
N GLN A 42 4.69 6.61 5.27
CA GLN A 42 4.31 6.56 6.68
C GLN A 42 3.80 5.17 7.08
N VAL A 43 3.26 4.36 6.16
CA VAL A 43 2.73 3.04 6.49
C VAL A 43 3.70 1.97 5.98
N PRO A 44 4.56 1.38 6.84
CA PRO A 44 5.53 0.38 6.42
C PRO A 44 4.85 -0.98 6.15
N LEU A 45 5.58 -1.85 5.46
CA LEU A 45 5.27 -3.28 5.39
C LEU A 45 5.14 -3.84 6.81
N GLU A 46 4.09 -4.65 7.01
CA GLU A 46 3.87 -5.38 8.24
C GLU A 46 4.93 -6.48 8.35
N ALA A 47 5.93 -6.25 9.19
CA ALA A 47 6.91 -7.27 9.53
C ALA A 47 6.36 -8.12 10.69
N LYS A 48 6.41 -9.45 10.55
CA LYS A 48 6.34 -10.31 11.73
C LYS A 48 7.57 -10.05 12.61
N TRP A 49 7.43 -10.29 13.90
CA TRP A 49 8.14 -9.67 15.05
C TRP A 49 9.69 -9.68 15.05
N ASP A 50 10.37 -10.26 14.05
CA ASP A 50 11.84 -10.41 14.00
C ASP A 50 12.56 -9.73 12.82
N GLU A 51 11.85 -9.15 11.85
CA GLU A 51 12.46 -8.82 10.55
C GLU A 51 12.67 -7.32 10.34
N LYS A 52 13.65 -6.75 11.05
CA LYS A 52 14.04 -5.34 10.88
C LYS A 52 15.01 -5.08 9.70
N TYR A 53 15.62 -6.13 9.14
CA TYR A 53 16.64 -6.01 8.08
C TYR A 53 16.08 -6.28 6.68
N GLU A 54 16.59 -5.59 5.67
CA GLU A 54 16.21 -5.81 4.26
C GLU A 54 16.55 -7.23 3.79
N SER A 55 17.69 -7.77 4.22
CA SER A 55 18.09 -9.15 3.93
C SER A 55 17.06 -10.17 4.38
N ALA A 56 16.48 -9.99 5.57
CA ALA A 56 15.40 -10.84 6.08
C ALA A 56 14.13 -10.73 5.23
N ARG A 57 13.77 -9.53 4.76
CA ARG A 57 12.58 -9.32 3.90
C ARG A 57 12.73 -9.96 2.51
N VAL A 58 13.95 -10.06 2.00
CA VAL A 58 14.26 -10.78 0.76
C VAL A 58 14.24 -12.29 1.01
N LEU A 59 14.90 -12.74 2.09
CA LEU A 59 14.98 -14.17 2.47
C LEU A 59 13.60 -14.77 2.76
N ASN A 60 12.74 -14.04 3.47
CA ASN A 60 11.40 -14.48 3.83
C ASN A 60 10.35 -14.19 2.75
N GLY A 61 10.77 -13.77 1.55
CA GLY A 61 9.90 -13.63 0.38
C GLY A 61 8.94 -12.44 0.41
N PHE A 62 8.95 -11.58 1.43
CA PHE A 62 8.03 -10.45 1.56
C PHE A 62 8.23 -9.37 0.49
N LYS A 63 9.45 -9.19 -0.02
CA LYS A 63 9.73 -8.20 -1.09
C LYS A 63 9.11 -8.62 -2.43
N TRP A 64 9.13 -9.90 -2.78
CA TRP A 64 8.65 -10.43 -4.07
C TRP A 64 7.32 -11.20 -3.96
N SER A 65 6.61 -11.01 -2.85
CA SER A 65 5.31 -11.66 -2.61
C SER A 65 4.20 -10.98 -3.39
N PRO A 66 3.33 -11.74 -4.08
CA PRO A 66 2.14 -11.22 -4.75
C PRO A 66 1.11 -10.60 -3.78
N ILE A 67 1.21 -10.93 -2.49
CA ILE A 67 0.37 -10.37 -1.43
C ILE A 67 1.25 -9.68 -0.39
N LYS A 68 0.99 -8.41 -0.11
CA LYS A 68 1.74 -7.61 0.86
C LYS A 68 0.81 -6.87 1.81
N SER A 69 1.09 -6.97 3.10
CA SER A 69 0.35 -6.26 4.15
C SER A 69 1.19 -5.12 4.68
N TYR A 70 0.54 -3.98 4.95
CA TYR A 70 1.14 -2.76 5.46
C TYR A 70 0.32 -2.28 6.65
N TYR A 71 0.97 -1.90 7.74
CA TYR A 71 0.27 -1.48 8.94
C TYR A 71 1.03 -0.42 9.72
N ARG A 72 0.29 0.58 10.22
CA ARG A 72 0.78 1.51 11.24
C ARG A 72 -0.37 2.03 12.08
N LYS A 73 -0.16 2.07 13.40
CA LYS A 73 -0.97 2.85 14.34
C LYS A 73 -0.26 4.17 14.66
N MET A 74 -0.90 5.31 14.36
CA MET A 74 -0.33 6.64 14.59
C MET A 74 -0.93 7.22 15.88
N ARG A 75 -0.18 7.19 16.99
CA ARG A 75 -0.67 7.65 18.31
C ARG A 75 -0.39 9.11 18.63
N LYS A 76 0.61 9.74 18.00
CA LYS A 76 1.09 11.10 18.34
C LYS A 76 0.88 12.13 17.23
N GLY A 77 -0.13 11.92 16.39
CA GLY A 77 -0.29 12.68 15.15
C GLY A 77 0.92 12.55 14.22
N LEU A 78 0.86 13.21 13.06
CA LEU A 78 1.99 13.39 12.17
C LEU A 78 2.02 14.85 11.75
N LYS A 79 3.22 15.44 11.67
CA LYS A 79 3.37 16.73 11.00
C LYS A 79 3.15 16.52 9.50
N VAL A 80 2.00 16.96 9.01
CA VAL A 80 1.65 16.96 7.59
C VAL A 80 1.87 18.36 7.07
N GLU A 81 2.64 18.51 5.99
CA GLU A 81 2.85 19.81 5.36
C GLU A 81 1.80 20.07 4.29
N HIS A 82 1.87 19.33 3.17
CA HIS A 82 0.96 19.55 2.05
C HIS A 82 -0.18 18.54 2.04
N GLY A 83 0.09 17.28 2.40
CA GLY A 83 -0.95 16.26 2.46
C GLY A 83 -0.42 14.85 2.38
N TRP A 84 -1.33 13.95 2.04
CA TRP A 84 -1.07 12.53 1.85
C TRP A 84 -1.00 12.17 0.37
N LYS A 85 -0.17 11.18 0.04
CA LYS A 85 -0.03 10.63 -1.30
C LYS A 85 0.06 9.11 -1.22
N LEU A 86 -0.61 8.46 -2.16
CA LEU A 86 -0.44 7.04 -2.44
C LEU A 86 0.51 6.90 -3.63
N ARG A 87 1.52 6.03 -3.48
CA ARG A 87 2.44 5.66 -4.54
C ARG A 87 2.36 4.15 -4.75
N VAL A 88 2.28 3.73 -6.00
CA VAL A 88 2.37 2.32 -6.40
C VAL A 88 3.44 2.23 -7.48
N ASP A 89 4.43 1.37 -7.26
CA ASP A 89 5.58 1.19 -8.14
C ASP A 89 5.62 -0.24 -8.67
N LEU A 90 5.78 -0.40 -9.98
CA LEU A 90 6.08 -1.68 -10.63
C LEU A 90 7.58 -1.74 -10.93
N THR A 91 8.27 -2.73 -10.36
CA THR A 91 9.68 -2.99 -10.61
C THR A 91 9.84 -4.33 -11.32
N PRO A 92 10.31 -4.35 -12.58
CA PRO A 92 10.63 -5.58 -13.29
C PRO A 92 11.99 -6.13 -12.84
N ARG A 93 12.16 -7.44 -12.93
CA ARG A 93 13.49 -8.05 -12.80
C ARG A 93 14.33 -7.76 -14.04
N HIS A 94 15.65 -7.59 -13.88
CA HIS A 94 16.57 -7.13 -14.92
C HIS A 94 16.34 -7.79 -16.29
N GLY A 95 16.27 -6.97 -17.35
CA GLY A 95 16.16 -7.43 -18.74
C GLY A 95 14.75 -7.76 -19.24
N LEU A 96 13.70 -7.45 -18.48
CA LEU A 96 12.31 -7.64 -18.90
C LEU A 96 11.60 -6.31 -19.15
N ASN A 97 11.00 -6.19 -20.34
CA ASN A 97 9.95 -5.21 -20.59
C ASN A 97 8.62 -5.84 -20.14
N VAL A 98 7.95 -5.21 -19.18
CA VAL A 98 6.76 -5.78 -18.55
C VAL A 98 5.58 -4.88 -18.88
N PRO A 99 4.48 -5.43 -19.42
CA PRO A 99 3.26 -4.66 -19.63
C PRO A 99 2.69 -4.17 -18.28
N PRO A 100 1.81 -3.17 -18.30
CA PRO A 100 1.02 -2.80 -17.12
C PRO A 100 0.36 -4.04 -16.49
N GLN A 101 0.36 -4.09 -15.16
CA GLN A 101 -0.18 -5.21 -14.40
C GLN A 101 -1.37 -4.76 -13.57
N GLU A 102 -2.40 -5.59 -13.55
CA GLU A 102 -3.53 -5.40 -12.67
C GLU A 102 -3.11 -5.68 -11.22
N PHE A 103 -3.56 -4.82 -10.33
CA PHE A 103 -3.39 -4.99 -8.89
C PHE A 103 -4.63 -4.50 -8.16
N VAL A 104 -4.83 -5.04 -6.96
CA VAL A 104 -5.86 -4.60 -6.04
C VAL A 104 -5.16 -4.09 -4.78
N LEU A 105 -5.42 -2.84 -4.41
CA LEU A 105 -4.97 -2.26 -3.16
C LEU A 105 -6.16 -1.96 -2.26
N ILE A 106 -6.25 -2.67 -1.15
CA ILE A 106 -7.27 -2.45 -0.12
C ILE A 106 -6.67 -1.54 0.96
N ILE A 107 -7.29 -0.39 1.17
CA ILE A 107 -6.91 0.57 2.21
C ILE A 107 -8.00 0.57 3.28
N THR A 108 -7.61 0.35 4.52
CA THR A 108 -8.48 0.47 5.69
C THR A 108 -7.93 1.59 6.55
N ILE A 109 -8.74 2.63 6.74
CA ILE A 109 -8.46 3.74 7.65
C ILE A 109 -9.45 3.62 8.80
N LYS A 110 -8.95 3.74 10.03
CA LYS A 110 -9.75 3.68 11.24
C LYS A 110 -9.30 4.78 12.17
N ASP A 111 -10.25 5.55 12.68
CA ASP A 111 -10.02 6.47 13.77
C ASP A 111 -10.07 5.72 15.13
N SER A 112 -9.19 6.10 16.06
CA SER A 112 -9.19 5.52 17.41
C SER A 112 -10.26 6.14 18.31
N ASP A 113 -10.68 7.36 18.01
CA ASP A 113 -11.51 8.16 18.91
C ASP A 113 -13.00 8.12 18.51
N GLY A 114 -13.33 7.45 17.39
CA GLY A 114 -14.68 7.17 16.95
C GLY A 114 -15.30 8.25 16.07
N ASN A 115 -14.50 9.18 15.53
CA ASN A 115 -14.97 10.20 14.60
C ASN A 115 -15.44 9.58 13.28
N ASP A 116 -16.41 10.23 12.63
CA ASP A 116 -16.91 9.83 11.32
C ASP A 116 -15.95 10.23 10.18
N ILE A 117 -14.85 9.47 10.09
CA ILE A 117 -13.86 9.62 9.02
C ILE A 117 -14.37 9.13 7.66
N TYR A 118 -15.42 8.31 7.65
CA TYR A 118 -15.91 7.71 6.41
C TYR A 118 -16.60 8.77 5.54
N SER A 119 -17.49 9.56 6.15
CA SER A 119 -18.17 10.66 5.45
C SER A 119 -17.17 11.71 4.96
N GLU A 120 -16.18 12.06 5.79
CA GLU A 120 -15.12 13.01 5.43
C GLU A 120 -14.33 12.54 4.20
N ILE A 121 -13.84 11.29 4.21
CA ILE A 121 -13.07 10.73 3.09
C ILE A 121 -13.94 10.65 1.83
N THR A 122 -15.18 10.18 1.96
CA THR A 122 -16.08 10.02 0.80
C THR A 122 -16.41 11.36 0.15
N ASN A 123 -16.68 12.38 0.95
CA ASN A 123 -16.90 13.75 0.44
C ASN A 123 -15.64 14.30 -0.21
N GLY A 124 -14.48 14.17 0.45
CA GLY A 124 -13.20 14.62 -0.10
C GLY A 124 -12.78 13.90 -1.39
N LEU A 125 -13.18 12.64 -1.58
CA LEU A 125 -12.98 11.91 -2.83
C LEU A 125 -13.92 12.43 -3.93
N ARG A 126 -15.20 12.67 -3.61
CA ARG A 126 -16.18 13.22 -4.56
C ARG A 126 -15.80 14.61 -5.04
N GLU A 127 -15.37 15.49 -4.13
CA GLU A 127 -14.89 16.85 -4.46
C GLU A 127 -13.70 16.84 -5.42
N ARG A 128 -12.87 15.79 -5.36
CA ARG A 128 -11.72 15.60 -6.25
C ARG A 128 -12.06 14.82 -7.51
N GLY A 129 -13.34 14.54 -7.77
CA GLY A 129 -13.82 13.87 -8.98
C GLY A 129 -13.64 12.35 -8.99
N TYR A 130 -13.38 11.71 -7.85
CA TYR A 130 -13.30 10.25 -7.78
C TYR A 130 -14.70 9.62 -7.77
N LEU A 131 -14.89 8.59 -8.60
CA LEU A 131 -16.07 7.73 -8.54
C LEU A 131 -15.95 6.83 -7.30
N THR A 132 -16.97 6.88 -6.44
CA THR A 132 -17.04 6.08 -5.21
C THR A 132 -18.25 5.16 -5.29
N ASN A 133 -18.01 3.85 -5.21
CA ASN A 133 -19.06 2.83 -5.13
C ASN A 133 -18.98 2.17 -3.76
N ASN A 134 -20.09 2.19 -3.03
CA ASN A 134 -20.17 1.48 -1.75
C ASN A 134 -20.26 -0.01 -2.02
N ILE A 135 -19.27 -0.75 -1.52
CA ILE A 135 -19.34 -2.20 -1.50
C ILE A 135 -20.23 -2.56 -0.31
N GLU A 136 -21.50 -2.90 -0.57
CA GLU A 136 -22.42 -3.39 0.46
C GLU A 136 -21.83 -4.64 1.13
N THR A 137 -21.28 -4.47 2.32
CA THR A 137 -20.78 -5.57 3.13
C THR A 137 -21.97 -6.08 3.93
N LYS A 138 -22.56 -7.21 3.51
CA LYS A 138 -23.55 -7.93 4.32
C LYS A 138 -22.92 -8.27 5.67
N TYR A 139 -23.25 -7.50 6.71
CA TYR A 139 -22.85 -7.78 8.09
C TYR A 139 -23.47 -9.11 8.52
N ARG A 140 -22.71 -10.20 8.46
CA ARG A 140 -23.03 -11.40 9.25
C ARG A 140 -22.57 -11.13 10.67
N ILE A 141 -23.50 -10.65 11.50
CA ILE A 141 -23.33 -10.61 12.95
C ILE A 141 -23.04 -12.05 13.40
N ARG A 142 -21.82 -12.32 13.86
CA ARG A 142 -21.53 -13.55 14.61
C ARG A 142 -21.89 -13.27 16.06
N GLN A 143 -23.02 -13.77 16.51
CA GLN A 143 -23.30 -13.89 17.95
C GLN A 143 -22.24 -14.83 18.55
N ARG A 144 -21.66 -14.39 19.67
CA ARG A 144 -20.78 -15.18 20.53
C ARG A 144 -21.59 -15.61 21.74
#